data_AF-A0AA90Q3I8-F1
#
_entry.id   AF-A0AA90Q3I8-F1
#
_cell.length_a   1.000
_cell.length_b   1.000
_cell.length_c   1.000
_cell.angle_alpha   90.00
_cell.angle_beta   90.00
_cell.angle_gamma   90.00
#
_symmetry.space_group_name_H-M   'P 1'
#
loop_
_entity.id
_entity.type
_entity.pdbx_description
1 polymer ?
#
loop_
_entity_poly.entity_id
_entity_poly.type
_entity_poly.pdbx_seq_one_letter_code
_entity_poly.pdbx_strand_id
1 'polypeptide(L)'
;MKTSIKIVFLALLAILISSCASYNVAPENITRYDKGIDILDASKEDSKVQIEVSQHKLGGLSKSPLVIYVGAQITSGKDIIFDIDNLQATQNQNKLEILTYDQILHSSYDFTDILQDFGIPTPPVNNTNIYAPMLYFGRGGFLAYSLFFSPFFMDNIQNQQAIAEQAQARKILATNYLRKSTLSVEGKAKGGFIAIKPNKIKTGVIELKVFIREKPYIFKINITKSK
;
A
#
# COMPACT_ATOMS: atom_id res chain seq x y z
N MET A 1 2.46 18.23 -45.56
CA MET A 1 1.73 18.53 -44.29
C MET A 1 0.99 17.34 -43.68
N LYS A 2 0.30 16.48 -44.44
CA LYS A 2 -0.47 15.33 -43.86
C LYS A 2 0.38 14.22 -43.23
N THR A 3 1.61 14.00 -43.71
CA THR A 3 2.53 12.96 -43.20
C THR A 3 3.13 13.31 -41.84
N SER A 4 3.43 14.59 -41.59
CA SER A 4 4.01 15.08 -40.34
C SER A 4 3.06 14.96 -39.15
N ILE A 5 1.75 15.14 -39.37
CA ILE A 5 0.72 15.01 -38.33
C ILE A 5 0.56 13.55 -37.88
N LYS A 6 0.65 12.58 -38.80
CA LYS A 6 0.58 11.15 -38.48
C LYS A 6 1.75 10.68 -37.62
N ILE A 7 2.96 11.20 -37.87
CA ILE A 7 4.16 10.85 -37.10
C ILE A 7 4.09 11.42 -35.68
N VAL A 8 3.60 12.66 -35.51
CA VAL A 8 3.40 13.26 -34.19
C VAL A 8 2.34 12.51 -33.38
N PHE A 9 1.24 12.10 -34.01
CA PHE A 9 0.19 11.33 -33.34
C PHE A 9 0.65 9.92 -32.94
N LEU A 10 1.46 9.25 -33.79
CA LEU A 10 2.05 7.94 -33.50
C LEU A 10 3.09 8.02 -32.36
N ALA A 11 3.89 9.09 -32.32
CA ALA A 11 4.83 9.36 -31.23
C ALA A 11 4.11 9.66 -29.91
N LEU A 12 3.02 10.43 -29.94
CA LEU A 12 2.19 10.70 -28.75
C LEU A 12 1.55 9.41 -28.21
N LEU A 13 1.07 8.54 -29.10
CA LEU A 13 0.48 7.25 -28.74
C LEU A 13 1.53 6.31 -28.16
N ALA A 14 2.75 6.27 -28.72
CA ALA A 14 3.87 5.48 -28.21
C ALA A 14 4.35 5.93 -26.81
N ILE A 15 4.26 7.23 -26.50
CA ILE A 15 4.58 7.77 -25.17
C ILE A 15 3.50 7.35 -24.14
N LEU A 16 2.23 7.28 -24.54
CA LEU A 16 1.12 6.90 -23.66
C LEU A 16 1.13 5.42 -23.22
N ILE A 17 1.73 4.52 -24.00
CA ILE A 17 1.83 3.08 -23.68
C ILE A 17 2.99 2.73 -22.73
N SER A 18 3.86 3.69 -22.40
CA SER A 18 5.12 3.44 -21.68
C SER A 18 5.02 3.43 -20.15
N SER A 19 3.82 3.64 -19.57
CA SER A 19 3.67 3.93 -18.13
C SER A 19 3.11 2.79 -17.25
N CYS A 20 3.02 1.55 -17.73
CA CYS A 20 2.48 0.43 -16.94
C CYS A 20 3.56 -0.64 -16.68
N ALA A 21 4.60 -0.30 -15.91
CA ALA A 21 5.59 -1.27 -15.48
C ALA A 21 5.07 -2.04 -14.26
N SER A 22 5.16 -3.37 -14.31
CA SER A 22 4.95 -4.25 -13.17
C SER A 22 6.31 -4.78 -12.69
N TYR A 23 6.44 -4.97 -11.39
CA TYR A 23 7.66 -5.38 -10.73
C TYR A 23 7.38 -6.56 -9.79
N ASN A 24 8.32 -7.49 -9.71
CA ASN A 24 8.35 -8.52 -8.68
C ASN A 24 9.14 -8.02 -7.48
N VAL A 25 8.68 -8.36 -6.29
CA VAL A 25 9.29 -8.04 -5.01
C VAL A 25 9.82 -9.32 -4.38
N ALA A 26 11.10 -9.33 -4.01
CA ALA A 26 11.75 -10.50 -3.41
C ALA A 26 12.72 -10.05 -2.30
N PRO A 27 12.36 -10.19 -1.02
CA PRO A 27 13.25 -9.90 0.10
C PRO A 27 14.50 -10.80 0.12
N GLU A 28 15.62 -10.29 0.62
CA GLU A 28 16.83 -11.08 0.87
C GLU A 28 16.88 -11.59 2.31
N ASN A 29 17.57 -12.72 2.54
CA ASN A 29 17.80 -13.27 3.89
C ASN A 29 16.50 -13.55 4.68
N ILE A 30 15.50 -14.11 3.99
CA ILE A 30 14.23 -14.55 4.60
C ILE A 30 14.55 -15.57 5.70
N THR A 31 14.14 -15.26 6.93
CA THR A 31 14.36 -16.12 8.11
C THR A 31 13.30 -17.20 8.17
N ARG A 32 12.04 -16.84 7.89
CA ARG A 32 10.91 -17.76 7.85
C ARG A 32 9.84 -17.26 6.89
N TYR A 33 8.99 -18.18 6.47
CA TYR A 33 7.81 -17.92 5.65
C TYR A 33 6.58 -18.39 6.40
N ASP A 34 5.54 -17.55 6.47
CA ASP A 34 4.24 -17.91 7.05
C ASP A 34 3.11 -17.38 6.18
N LYS A 35 2.27 -18.29 5.65
CA LYS A 35 1.03 -17.95 4.91
C LYS A 35 1.15 -16.88 3.82
N GLY A 36 2.25 -16.84 3.06
CA GLY A 36 2.43 -15.80 2.02
C GLY A 36 3.20 -14.57 2.50
N ILE A 37 3.71 -14.59 3.73
CA ILE A 37 4.46 -13.50 4.33
C ILE A 37 5.92 -13.94 4.49
N ASP A 38 6.82 -13.21 3.83
CA ASP A 38 8.25 -13.32 4.03
C ASP A 38 8.65 -12.55 5.29
N ILE A 39 9.23 -13.27 6.26
CA ILE A 39 9.62 -12.69 7.55
C ILE A 39 11.14 -12.69 7.67
N LEU A 40 11.68 -11.51 7.95
CA LEU A 40 13.11 -11.27 8.10
C LEU A 40 13.38 -10.79 9.52
N ASP A 41 14.24 -11.53 10.23
CA ASP A 41 14.64 -11.21 11.59
C ASP A 41 16.09 -10.73 11.61
N ALA A 42 16.38 -9.71 12.40
CA ALA A 42 17.73 -9.26 12.68
C ALA A 42 17.89 -8.94 14.17
N SER A 43 18.95 -9.46 14.78
CA SER A 43 19.23 -9.31 16.21
C SER A 43 20.61 -8.70 16.43
N LYS A 44 20.73 -7.86 17.46
CA LYS A 44 21.99 -7.39 18.05
C LYS A 44 21.92 -7.65 19.56
N GLU A 45 23.00 -7.35 20.27
CA GLU A 45 23.11 -7.60 21.71
C GLU A 45 22.01 -6.93 22.54
N ASP A 46 21.56 -5.74 22.14
CA ASP A 46 20.63 -4.90 22.91
C ASP A 46 19.24 -4.73 22.27
N SER A 47 19.02 -5.33 21.10
CA SER A 47 17.78 -5.12 20.34
C SER A 47 17.54 -6.13 19.23
N LYS A 48 16.26 -6.23 18.82
CA LYS A 48 15.80 -7.10 17.74
C LYS A 48 14.84 -6.32 16.85
N VAL A 49 14.92 -6.56 15.55
CA VAL A 49 14.02 -5.98 14.55
C VAL A 49 13.53 -7.10 13.63
N GLN A 50 12.23 -7.11 13.38
CA GLN A 50 11.59 -8.01 12.42
C GLN A 50 10.90 -7.14 11.36
N ILE A 51 11.02 -7.51 10.10
CA ILE A 51 10.17 -6.96 9.05
C ILE A 51 9.40 -8.08 8.35
N GLU A 52 8.22 -7.75 7.85
CA GLU A 52 7.35 -8.68 7.13
C GLU A 52 6.92 -8.08 5.80
N VAL A 53 7.06 -8.86 4.74
CA VAL A 53 6.72 -8.49 3.37
C VAL A 53 5.80 -9.55 2.78
N SER A 54 4.57 -9.18 2.45
CA SER A 54 3.60 -10.09 1.82
C SER A 54 3.40 -9.81 0.32
N GLN A 55 3.69 -8.58 -0.11
CA GLN A 55 3.53 -8.18 -1.50
C GLN A 55 4.67 -8.74 -2.35
N HIS A 56 4.31 -9.58 -3.33
CA HIS A 56 5.24 -10.15 -4.30
C HIS A 56 5.22 -9.41 -5.66
N LYS A 57 4.24 -8.52 -5.85
CA LYS A 57 4.07 -7.71 -7.07
C LYS A 57 3.80 -6.26 -6.73
N LEU A 58 4.34 -5.35 -7.54
CA LEU A 58 4.11 -3.90 -7.46
C LEU A 58 3.90 -3.30 -8.85
N GLY A 59 3.11 -2.23 -8.91
CA GLY A 59 2.84 -1.52 -10.17
C GLY A 59 1.78 -2.21 -11.03
N GLY A 60 1.88 -2.03 -12.35
CA GLY A 60 0.80 -2.35 -13.27
C GLY A 60 -0.34 -1.32 -13.23
N LEU A 61 -1.59 -1.77 -13.41
CA LEU A 61 -2.76 -0.89 -13.40
C LEU A 61 -3.05 -0.33 -12.00
N SER A 62 -2.60 -1.04 -10.95
CA SER A 62 -2.71 -0.59 -9.57
C SER A 62 -1.49 0.24 -9.18
N LYS A 63 -1.74 1.44 -8.64
CA LYS A 63 -0.70 2.31 -8.08
C LYS A 63 -0.51 2.04 -6.58
N SER A 64 -0.63 0.80 -6.13
CA SER A 64 -0.50 0.49 -4.71
C SER A 64 0.94 0.69 -4.22
N PRO A 65 1.14 1.24 -3.01
CA PRO A 65 2.45 1.37 -2.39
C PRO A 65 3.01 0.00 -1.98
N LEU A 66 4.31 -0.04 -1.68
CA LEU A 66 4.92 -1.17 -1.01
C LEU A 66 4.73 -1.02 0.50
N VAL A 67 3.92 -1.89 1.08
CA VAL A 67 3.59 -1.98 2.49
C VAL A 67 4.42 -3.06 3.16
N ILE A 68 5.01 -2.71 4.28
CA ILE A 68 5.89 -3.58 5.07
C ILE A 68 5.45 -3.44 6.52
N TYR A 69 5.32 -4.54 7.25
CA TYR A 69 5.19 -4.48 8.71
C TYR A 69 6.58 -4.41 9.33
N VAL A 70 6.79 -3.49 10.27
CA VAL A 70 8.06 -3.33 10.98
C VAL A 70 7.81 -3.46 12.48
N GLY A 71 8.50 -4.40 13.11
CA GLY A 71 8.49 -4.62 14.56
C GLY A 71 9.88 -4.46 15.15
N ALA A 72 9.98 -3.81 16.30
CA ALA A 72 11.22 -3.63 17.04
C ALA A 72 11.04 -3.92 18.53
N GLN A 73 12.12 -4.39 19.16
CA GLN A 73 12.21 -4.61 20.59
C GLN A 73 13.62 -4.26 21.06
N ILE A 74 13.73 -3.64 22.24
CA ILE A 74 15.01 -3.53 22.95
C ILE A 74 15.08 -4.62 24.03
N THR A 75 16.25 -5.23 24.19
CA THR A 75 16.52 -6.26 25.20
C THR A 75 17.41 -5.77 26.33
N SER A 76 18.05 -4.60 26.16
CA SER A 76 18.83 -3.95 27.22
C SER A 76 19.03 -2.45 26.99
N GLY A 77 19.41 -1.73 28.06
CA GLY A 77 19.70 -0.29 28.04
C GLY A 77 18.47 0.61 28.23
N LYS A 78 18.56 1.85 27.75
CA LYS A 78 17.53 2.89 27.91
C LYS A 78 16.37 2.73 26.94
N ASP A 79 15.20 3.14 27.40
CA ASP A 79 14.00 3.28 26.60
C ASP A 79 14.23 4.20 25.40
N ILE A 80 13.58 3.88 24.28
CA ILE A 80 13.65 4.68 23.07
C ILE A 80 12.25 4.96 22.53
N ILE A 81 12.09 6.15 21.97
CA ILE A 81 10.94 6.46 21.13
C ILE A 81 11.18 5.82 19.78
N PHE A 82 10.21 5.03 19.32
CA PHE A 82 10.19 4.36 18.03
C PHE A 82 9.00 4.83 17.21
N ASP A 83 9.29 5.44 16.06
CA ASP A 83 8.32 5.92 15.07
C ASP A 83 8.93 5.89 13.64
N ILE A 84 8.27 6.57 12.70
CA ILE A 84 8.68 6.64 11.30
C ILE A 84 10.03 7.36 11.11
N ASP A 85 10.42 8.27 12.02
CA ASP A 85 11.68 8.99 11.91
C ASP A 85 12.88 8.07 12.18
N ASN A 86 12.65 6.91 12.81
CA ASN A 86 13.62 5.84 12.94
C ASN A 86 13.77 4.97 11.69
N LEU A 87 13.11 5.32 10.58
CA LEU A 87 13.10 4.52 9.36
C LEU A 87 13.64 5.32 8.18
N GLN A 88 14.44 4.65 7.35
CA GLN A 88 14.89 5.20 6.09
C GLN A 88 14.84 4.14 5.01
N ALA A 89 14.06 4.40 3.96
CA ALA A 89 14.07 3.60 2.75
C ALA A 89 14.91 4.29 1.68
N THR A 90 15.84 3.55 1.07
CA THR A 90 16.65 4.03 -0.06
C THR A 90 16.69 3.00 -1.16
N GLN A 91 16.75 3.45 -2.42
CA GLN A 91 16.95 2.59 -3.57
C GLN A 91 17.91 3.27 -4.54
N ASN A 92 18.95 2.57 -4.97
CA ASN A 92 19.97 3.10 -5.88
C ASN A 92 20.48 4.48 -5.38
N GLN A 93 20.82 4.59 -4.10
CA GLN A 93 21.24 5.82 -3.39
C GLN A 93 20.19 6.94 -3.28
N ASN A 94 18.98 6.77 -3.83
CA ASN A 94 17.90 7.74 -3.72
C ASN A 94 17.01 7.43 -2.52
N LYS A 95 16.66 8.45 -1.73
CA LYS A 95 15.68 8.31 -0.64
C LYS A 95 14.28 8.06 -1.22
N LEU A 96 13.64 6.99 -0.76
CA LEU A 96 12.24 6.71 -1.01
C LEU A 96 11.37 7.37 0.07
N GLU A 97 10.17 7.80 -0.32
CA GLU A 97 9.22 8.44 0.58
C GLU A 97 8.43 7.35 1.32
N ILE A 98 8.61 7.29 2.65
CA ILE A 98 7.73 6.54 3.54
C ILE A 98 6.55 7.48 3.85
N LEU A 99 5.33 7.03 3.55
CA LEU A 99 4.13 7.83 3.73
C LEU A 99 3.85 8.03 5.23
N THR A 100 3.27 9.17 5.59
CA THR A 100 2.78 9.40 6.95
C THR A 100 1.38 8.82 7.13
N TYR A 101 0.93 8.68 8.39
CA TYR A 101 -0.44 8.28 8.71
C TYR A 101 -1.49 9.12 7.96
N ASP A 102 -1.33 10.44 7.96
CA ASP A 102 -2.28 11.35 7.30
C ASP A 102 -2.27 11.18 5.79
N GLN A 103 -1.10 10.94 5.18
CA GLN A 103 -1.00 10.67 3.76
C GLN A 103 -1.68 9.35 3.39
N ILE A 104 -1.63 8.32 4.24
CA ILE A 104 -2.36 7.06 4.01
C ILE A 104 -3.86 7.28 4.08
N LEU A 105 -4.34 7.95 5.13
CA LEU A 105 -5.76 8.16 5.35
C LEU A 105 -6.44 8.94 4.20
N HIS A 106 -5.73 9.94 3.66
CA HIS A 106 -6.24 10.80 2.58
C HIS A 106 -5.78 10.39 1.17
N SER A 107 -5.09 9.26 1.04
CA SER A 107 -4.66 8.77 -0.28
C SER A 107 -5.80 8.14 -1.08
N SER A 108 -5.60 8.05 -2.39
CA SER A 108 -6.41 7.25 -3.31
C SER A 108 -5.80 5.86 -3.55
N TYR A 109 -4.93 5.37 -2.66
CA TYR A 109 -4.31 4.06 -2.79
C TYR A 109 -5.32 2.96 -2.42
N ASP A 110 -5.25 1.85 -3.16
CA ASP A 110 -5.98 0.63 -2.84
C ASP A 110 -5.08 -0.29 -2.02
N PHE A 111 -5.56 -0.66 -0.84
CA PHE A 111 -4.87 -1.53 0.12
C PHE A 111 -5.61 -2.84 0.33
N THR A 112 -6.68 -3.11 -0.42
CA THR A 112 -7.55 -4.28 -0.24
C THR A 112 -6.74 -5.57 -0.42
N ASP A 113 -6.09 -5.72 -1.58
CA ASP A 113 -5.25 -6.87 -1.88
C ASP A 113 -4.07 -6.99 -0.92
N ILE A 114 -3.46 -5.85 -0.56
CA ILE A 114 -2.32 -5.82 0.37
C ILE A 114 -2.71 -6.38 1.74
N LEU A 115 -3.85 -5.95 2.29
CA LEU A 115 -4.33 -6.44 3.57
C LEU A 115 -4.68 -7.93 3.50
N GLN A 116 -5.26 -8.38 2.39
CA GLN A 116 -5.53 -9.79 2.16
C GLN A 116 -4.25 -10.62 2.08
N ASP A 117 -3.19 -10.12 1.45
CA ASP A 117 -1.86 -10.76 1.42
C ASP A 117 -1.27 -10.92 2.84
N PHE A 118 -1.58 -9.99 3.76
CA PHE A 118 -1.25 -10.12 5.19
C PHE A 118 -2.26 -10.97 5.99
N GLY A 119 -3.26 -11.57 5.34
CA GLY A 119 -4.32 -12.34 5.99
C GLY A 119 -5.31 -11.51 6.81
N ILE A 120 -5.35 -10.18 6.60
CA ILE A 120 -6.26 -9.26 7.28
C ILE A 120 -7.53 -9.13 6.44
N PRO A 121 -8.69 -9.61 6.93
CA PRO A 121 -9.93 -9.50 6.18
C PRO A 121 -10.37 -8.03 6.09
N THR A 122 -10.67 -7.57 4.89
CA THR A 122 -11.42 -6.35 4.62
C THR A 122 -12.89 -6.75 4.47
N PRO A 123 -13.72 -6.65 5.53
CA PRO A 123 -15.09 -7.12 5.44
C PRO A 123 -15.84 -6.32 4.36
N PRO A 124 -16.70 -6.97 3.57
CA PRO A 124 -17.49 -6.29 2.56
C PRO A 124 -18.40 -5.28 3.25
N VAL A 125 -18.56 -4.11 2.63
CA VAL A 125 -19.48 -3.09 3.15
C VAL A 125 -20.91 -3.53 2.83
N ASN A 126 -21.59 -4.12 3.82
CA ASN A 126 -23.00 -4.48 3.70
C ASN A 126 -23.85 -3.20 3.57
N ASN A 127 -24.15 -2.83 2.33
CA ASN A 127 -25.00 -1.70 1.99
C ASN A 127 -26.48 -2.05 2.19
N THR A 128 -26.94 -2.11 3.44
CA THR A 128 -28.39 -2.26 3.72
C THR A 128 -29.21 -1.00 3.45
N ASN A 129 -28.60 0.14 3.06
CA ASN A 129 -29.25 1.45 2.96
C ASN A 129 -29.00 2.25 1.66
N ILE A 130 -28.83 1.62 0.48
CA ILE A 130 -28.76 2.36 -0.81
C ILE A 130 -30.12 2.40 -1.54
N TYR A 131 -31.15 1.75 -1.01
CA TYR A 131 -32.50 1.78 -1.58
C TYR A 131 -33.33 2.97 -1.09
N ALA A 132 -32.95 4.19 -1.47
CA ALA A 132 -33.90 5.30 -1.50
C ALA A 132 -34.36 5.46 -2.97
N PRO A 133 -35.58 5.02 -3.35
CA PRO A 133 -36.05 5.19 -4.71
C PRO A 133 -36.28 6.69 -4.99
N MET A 134 -35.35 7.34 -5.70
CA MET A 134 -35.65 8.63 -6.32
C MET A 134 -36.48 8.39 -7.58
N LEU A 135 -37.78 8.65 -7.49
CA LEU A 135 -38.68 8.70 -8.63
C LEU A 135 -38.54 10.07 -9.30
N TYR A 136 -38.03 10.12 -10.52
CA TYR A 136 -38.09 11.34 -11.34
C TYR A 136 -39.45 11.41 -12.05
N PHE A 137 -40.30 12.33 -11.61
CA PHE A 137 -41.56 12.63 -12.29
C PHE A 137 -41.36 13.84 -13.21
N GLY A 138 -41.21 13.59 -14.52
CA GLY A 138 -41.33 14.65 -15.52
C GLY A 138 -42.76 15.23 -15.52
N ARG A 139 -42.91 16.52 -15.87
CA ARG A 139 -44.23 17.18 -16.01
C ARG A 139 -45.14 16.33 -16.90
N GLY A 140 -46.25 15.86 -16.33
CA GLY A 140 -47.31 15.11 -17.05
C GLY A 140 -47.27 13.59 -16.92
N GLY A 141 -46.36 12.99 -16.14
CA GLY A 141 -46.42 11.56 -15.79
C GLY A 141 -46.13 10.57 -16.94
N PHE A 142 -45.77 11.05 -18.13
CA PHE A 142 -45.52 10.22 -19.32
C PHE A 142 -44.22 9.41 -19.26
N LEU A 143 -43.24 9.83 -18.45
CA LEU A 143 -41.92 9.21 -18.34
C LEU A 143 -41.70 8.65 -16.92
N ALA A 144 -42.56 7.74 -16.47
CA ALA A 144 -42.32 6.98 -15.25
C ALA A 144 -41.37 5.82 -15.55
N TYR A 145 -40.06 6.06 -15.51
CA TYR A 145 -39.08 4.99 -15.57
C TYR A 145 -38.74 4.52 -14.15
N SER A 146 -38.83 3.20 -13.95
CA SER A 146 -38.06 2.54 -12.90
C SER A 146 -36.58 2.69 -13.25
N LEU A 147 -35.87 3.61 -12.58
CA LEU A 147 -34.41 3.79 -12.77
C LEU A 147 -33.61 2.53 -12.37
N PHE A 148 -34.25 1.56 -11.72
CA PHE A 148 -33.62 0.33 -11.20
C PHE A 148 -33.13 -0.66 -12.26
N PHE A 149 -33.54 -0.53 -13.53
CA PHE A 149 -33.13 -1.44 -14.61
C PHE A 149 -32.22 -0.79 -15.66
N SER A 150 -31.67 0.38 -15.34
CA SER A 150 -30.67 1.01 -16.21
C SER A 150 -29.28 0.45 -15.87
N PRO A 151 -28.52 -0.10 -16.84
CA PRO A 151 -27.17 -0.64 -16.60
C PRO A 151 -26.22 0.38 -15.96
N PHE A 152 -26.47 1.67 -16.18
CA PHE A 152 -25.73 2.77 -15.56
C PHE A 152 -25.90 2.86 -14.03
N PHE A 153 -26.99 2.34 -13.44
CA PHE A 153 -27.18 2.33 -11.97
C PHE A 153 -26.54 1.11 -11.30
N MET A 154 -26.54 -0.05 -11.96
CA MET A 154 -25.88 -1.26 -11.43
C MET A 154 -24.35 -1.07 -11.37
N ASP A 155 -23.77 -0.47 -12.40
CA ASP A 155 -22.34 -0.10 -12.42
C ASP A 155 -22.02 0.89 -11.28
N ASN A 156 -22.92 1.84 -11.01
CA ASN A 156 -22.74 2.81 -9.92
C ASN A 156 -22.80 2.16 -8.53
N ILE A 157 -23.62 1.14 -8.31
CA ILE A 157 -23.68 0.44 -7.01
C ILE A 157 -22.41 -0.35 -6.77
N GLN A 158 -21.94 -1.10 -7.77
CA GLN A 158 -20.70 -1.88 -7.66
C GLN A 158 -19.48 -0.97 -7.47
N ASN A 159 -19.44 0.17 -8.17
CA ASN A 159 -18.41 1.18 -7.98
C ASN A 159 -18.47 1.83 -6.59
N GLN A 160 -19.67 2.13 -6.06
CA GLN A 160 -19.83 2.66 -4.71
C GLN A 160 -19.40 1.66 -3.63
N GLN A 161 -19.69 0.37 -3.82
CA GLN A 161 -19.21 -0.70 -2.95
C GLN A 161 -17.68 -0.76 -2.95
N ALA A 162 -17.05 -0.78 -4.12
CA ALA A 162 -15.59 -0.79 -4.23
C ALA A 162 -14.94 0.42 -3.56
N ILE A 163 -15.51 1.63 -3.72
CA ILE A 163 -15.01 2.85 -3.06
C ILE A 163 -15.11 2.73 -1.54
N ALA A 164 -16.21 2.18 -1.03
CA ALA A 164 -16.42 1.99 0.41
C ALA A 164 -15.46 0.95 0.99
N GLU A 165 -15.24 -0.16 0.30
CA GLU A 165 -14.27 -1.20 0.66
C GLU A 165 -12.84 -0.63 0.69
N GLN A 166 -12.44 0.12 -0.33
CA GLN A 166 -11.16 0.82 -0.35
C GLN A 166 -11.01 1.81 0.82
N ALA A 167 -12.07 2.55 1.14
CA ALA A 167 -12.07 3.47 2.29
C ALA A 167 -11.92 2.73 3.61
N GLN A 168 -12.51 1.54 3.74
CA GLN A 168 -12.35 0.69 4.91
C GLN A 168 -10.95 0.08 5.00
N ALA A 169 -10.41 -0.44 3.89
CA ALA A 169 -9.04 -0.93 3.82
C ALA A 169 -8.04 0.15 4.24
N ARG A 170 -8.20 1.38 3.75
CA ARG A 170 -7.40 2.55 4.19
C ARG A 170 -7.47 2.77 5.69
N LYS A 171 -8.67 2.72 6.29
CA LYS A 171 -8.85 2.88 7.74
C LYS A 171 -8.19 1.77 8.53
N ILE A 172 -8.30 0.52 8.08
CA ILE A 172 -7.68 -0.64 8.73
C ILE A 172 -6.16 -0.49 8.71
N LEU A 173 -5.57 -0.21 7.55
CA LEU A 173 -4.13 0.00 7.43
C LEU A 173 -3.66 1.18 8.29
N ALA A 174 -4.34 2.33 8.19
CA ALA A 174 -4.01 3.53 8.97
C ALA A 174 -4.06 3.27 10.48
N THR A 175 -5.05 2.51 10.94
CA THR A 175 -5.19 2.19 12.37
C THR A 175 -3.99 1.40 12.89
N ASN A 176 -3.48 0.46 12.08
CA ASN A 176 -2.33 -0.40 12.37
C ASN A 176 -1.00 0.16 11.84
N TYR A 177 -0.99 1.42 11.39
CA TYR A 177 0.22 2.07 10.92
C TYR A 177 1.21 2.28 12.06
N LEU A 178 2.50 2.36 11.74
CA LEU A 178 3.54 2.58 12.74
C LEU A 178 3.30 3.91 13.47
N ARG A 179 2.94 3.82 14.76
CA ARG A 179 2.73 4.96 15.64
C ARG A 179 3.93 5.15 16.55
N LYS A 180 4.08 6.39 17.00
CA LYS A 180 5.03 6.74 18.04
C LYS A 180 4.77 5.92 19.30
N SER A 181 5.74 5.11 19.67
CA SER A 181 5.68 4.22 20.82
C SER A 181 7.00 4.21 21.56
N THR A 182 6.98 3.90 22.86
CA THR A 182 8.19 3.73 23.64
C THR A 182 8.54 2.24 23.67
N LEU A 183 9.75 1.88 23.21
CA LEU A 183 10.32 0.55 23.44
C LEU A 183 11.00 0.57 24.80
N SER A 184 10.65 -0.38 25.65
CA SER A 184 11.26 -0.61 26.96
C SER A 184 11.76 -2.05 27.07
N VAL A 185 12.74 -2.30 27.95
CA VAL A 185 13.37 -3.62 28.12
C VAL A 185 12.38 -4.68 28.61
N GLU A 186 11.49 -4.29 29.53
CA GLU A 186 10.42 -5.15 30.04
C GLU A 186 9.20 -5.19 29.09
N GLY A 187 9.22 -4.38 28.03
CA GLY A 187 8.15 -4.25 27.07
C GLY A 187 8.14 -5.35 26.01
N LYS A 188 6.94 -5.65 25.50
CA LYS A 188 6.78 -6.44 24.27
C LYS A 188 7.26 -5.65 23.05
N ALA A 189 7.65 -6.36 21.99
CA ALA A 189 7.91 -5.76 20.69
C ALA A 189 6.76 -4.83 20.26
N LYS A 190 7.10 -3.66 19.71
CA LYS A 190 6.14 -2.71 19.15
C LYS A 190 6.41 -2.55 17.67
N GLY A 191 5.36 -2.32 16.91
CA GLY A 191 5.46 -2.24 15.47
C GLY A 191 4.19 -1.73 14.83
N GLY A 192 4.24 -1.65 13.52
CA GLY A 192 3.11 -1.27 12.68
C GLY A 192 3.49 -1.28 11.21
N PHE A 193 2.48 -1.10 10.37
CA PHE A 193 2.70 -0.99 8.93
C PHE A 193 3.38 0.32 8.56
N ILE A 194 4.21 0.25 7.54
CA ILE A 194 4.72 1.40 6.79
C ILE A 194 4.41 1.21 5.31
N ALA A 195 4.28 2.30 4.58
CA ALA A 195 4.04 2.26 3.14
C ALA A 195 5.03 3.15 2.41
N ILE A 196 5.73 2.58 1.43
CA ILE A 196 6.68 3.27 0.58
C ILE A 196 5.98 3.65 -0.72
N LYS A 197 6.06 4.93 -1.07
CA LYS A 197 5.39 5.49 -2.24
C LYS A 197 5.87 4.84 -3.55
N PRO A 198 4.98 4.41 -4.44
CA PRO A 198 5.36 3.60 -5.60
C PRO A 198 6.03 4.41 -6.72
N ASN A 199 5.75 5.71 -6.83
CA ASN A 199 6.17 6.54 -7.98
C ASN A 199 7.70 6.63 -8.18
N LYS A 200 8.49 6.31 -7.16
CA LYS A 200 9.95 6.35 -7.22
C LYS A 200 10.60 4.96 -7.20
N ILE A 201 9.80 3.90 -7.08
CA ILE A 201 10.29 2.52 -7.07
C ILE A 201 10.64 2.12 -8.51
N LYS A 202 11.86 1.62 -8.71
CA LYS A 202 12.38 1.11 -9.99
C LYS A 202 12.98 -0.27 -9.78
N THR A 203 13.51 -0.86 -10.84
CA THR A 203 14.35 -2.07 -10.72
C THR A 203 15.62 -1.76 -9.89
N GLY A 204 15.99 -2.67 -9.01
CA GLY A 204 17.14 -2.54 -8.11
C GLY A 204 16.80 -2.97 -6.69
N VAL A 205 17.73 -2.74 -5.75
CA VAL A 205 17.57 -3.16 -4.35
C VAL A 205 17.07 -1.99 -3.52
N ILE A 206 15.94 -2.18 -2.83
CA ILE A 206 15.49 -1.29 -1.77
C ILE A 206 16.21 -1.70 -0.49
N GLU A 207 16.92 -0.75 0.13
CA GLU A 207 17.46 -0.88 1.47
C GLU A 207 16.52 -0.18 2.46
N LEU A 208 15.89 -0.95 3.33
CA LEU A 208 15.14 -0.44 4.48
C LEU A 208 16.05 -0.46 5.71
N LYS A 209 16.38 0.73 6.21
CA LYS A 209 17.18 0.93 7.41
C LYS A 209 16.28 1.24 8.59
N VAL A 210 16.39 0.45 9.65
CA VAL A 210 15.68 0.64 10.92
C VAL A 210 16.69 1.06 11.98
N PHE A 211 16.57 2.27 12.48
CA PHE A 211 17.49 2.84 13.45
C PHE A 211 17.00 2.57 14.88
N ILE A 212 17.72 1.70 15.57
CA ILE A 212 17.57 1.50 17.01
C ILE A 212 18.81 2.14 17.65
N ARG A 213 18.61 3.29 18.30
CA ARG A 213 19.69 4.18 18.76
C ARG A 213 20.61 4.58 17.61
N GLU A 214 21.89 4.24 17.69
CA GLU A 214 22.91 4.66 16.71
C GLU A 214 23.19 3.61 15.63
N LYS A 215 22.71 2.37 15.77
CA LYS A 215 23.07 1.26 14.89
C LYS A 215 21.91 0.87 13.96
N PRO A 216 22.01 1.09 12.63
CA PRO A 216 20.95 0.68 11.72
C PRO A 216 20.90 -0.84 11.55
N TYR A 217 19.70 -1.39 11.47
CA TYR A 217 19.41 -2.70 10.88
C TYR A 217 19.09 -2.48 9.41
N ILE A 218 19.70 -3.27 8.52
CA ILE A 218 19.56 -3.09 7.09
C ILE A 218 18.87 -4.33 6.51
N PHE A 219 17.70 -4.12 5.93
CA PHE A 219 16.96 -5.15 5.20
C PHE A 219 16.98 -4.81 3.72
N LYS A 220 17.19 -5.81 2.88
CA LYS A 220 17.30 -5.65 1.42
C LYS A 220 16.11 -6.33 0.74
N ILE A 221 15.48 -5.60 -0.17
CA ILE A 221 14.32 -6.09 -0.94
C ILE A 221 14.63 -5.88 -2.42
N ASN A 222 14.74 -6.97 -3.16
CA ASN A 222 15.00 -6.95 -4.59
C ASN A 222 13.74 -6.63 -5.37
N ILE A 223 13.81 -5.59 -6.21
CA ILE A 223 12.76 -5.22 -7.15
C ILE A 223 13.24 -5.57 -8.55
N THR A 224 12.60 -6.54 -9.18
CA THR A 224 12.91 -6.95 -10.56
C THR A 224 11.74 -6.64 -11.47
N LYS A 225 12.00 -6.32 -12.75
CA LYS A 225 10.91 -6.08 -13.70
C LYS A 225 10.15 -7.40 -13.92
N SER A 226 8.83 -7.38 -13.78
CA SER A 226 8.00 -8.53 -14.14
C SER A 226 8.09 -8.75 -15.66
N LYS A 227 8.25 -10.01 -16.07
CA LYS A 227 8.27 -10.40 -17.49
C LYS A 227 6.89 -10.28 -18.11
#